data_AF-A0A919NJE3-F1
#
_entry.id   AF-A0A919NJE3-F1
#
_cell.length_a   1.000
_cell.length_b   1.000
_cell.length_c   1.000
_cell.angle_alpha   90.00
_cell.angle_beta   90.00
_cell.angle_gamma   90.00
#
_symmetry.space_group_name_H-M   'P 1'
#
loop_
_entity.id
_entity.type
_entity.pdbx_description
1 polymer ?
#
loop_
_entity_poly.entity_id
_entity_poly.type
_entity_poly.pdbx_seq_one_letter_code
_entity_poly.pdbx_strand_id
1 'polypeptide(L)'
;MSPKSRAHDEGPPRRPRRTRPEAESVRAAHEDLGELLRAGRPGQRADHLVTRQAAESGGRLTGRLTRPKRGDDAEVQRSIELENAAAVILAEHGYQVHQNPTPEEIAAARQTSGDSGNPRSKPDYLIEGRVFDCYSPTKPDKNVRGIHSQVKEKVVLLRQTQRAVVNLADWSGDMGALRRQFEDWPIPGLKELKVVTRSGDIIQIDLPRGTD
;
A
#
# COMPACT_ATOMS: atom_id res chain seq x y z
N MET A 1 -9.67 -52.18 78.52
CA MET A 1 -11.09 -52.58 78.42
C MET A 1 -11.82 -51.50 77.62
N SER A 2 -12.35 -51.84 76.45
CA SER A 2 -13.20 -51.04 75.55
C SER A 2 -14.52 -50.59 76.24
N PRO A 3 -15.37 -49.65 75.73
CA PRO A 3 -15.64 -49.42 74.30
C PRO A 3 -16.11 -48.02 73.79
N LYS A 4 -16.07 -47.91 72.44
CA LYS A 4 -16.99 -47.29 71.47
C LYS A 4 -17.45 -45.82 71.65
N SER A 5 -17.10 -45.00 70.67
CA SER A 5 -18.02 -44.03 70.04
C SER A 5 -17.76 -43.91 68.54
N ARG A 6 -18.84 -43.68 67.81
CA ARG A 6 -19.08 -43.84 66.37
C ARG A 6 -19.17 -42.46 65.72
N ALA A 7 -18.55 -42.25 64.56
CA ALA A 7 -18.83 -41.15 63.63
C ALA A 7 -18.52 -41.68 62.22
N HIS A 8 -19.52 -41.91 61.34
CA HIS A 8 -20.12 -40.93 60.40
C HIS A 8 -19.02 -40.28 59.55
N ASP A 9 -18.64 -40.89 58.42
CA ASP A 9 -19.25 -40.74 57.08
C ASP A 9 -19.37 -39.27 56.64
N GLU A 10 -18.35 -38.78 55.92
CA GLU A 10 -18.51 -37.83 54.80
C GLU A 10 -17.36 -38.04 53.80
N GLY A 11 -17.65 -38.71 52.69
CA GLY A 11 -16.76 -38.76 51.52
C GLY A 11 -16.70 -37.40 50.81
N PRO A 12 -15.62 -37.10 50.06
CA PRO A 12 -15.43 -35.79 49.44
C PRO A 12 -16.51 -35.49 48.37
N PRO A 13 -16.92 -34.21 48.21
CA PRO A 13 -17.99 -33.84 47.30
C PRO A 13 -17.63 -34.13 45.84
N ARG A 14 -18.57 -34.76 45.13
CA ARG A 14 -18.48 -35.00 43.69
C ARG A 14 -18.44 -33.66 42.95
N ARG A 15 -17.39 -33.44 42.15
CA ARG A 15 -17.29 -32.31 41.22
C ARG A 15 -18.48 -32.30 40.24
N PRO A 16 -19.05 -31.13 39.92
CA PRO A 16 -20.06 -31.05 38.87
C PRO A 16 -19.44 -31.37 37.51
N ARG A 17 -20.16 -32.17 36.71
CA ARG A 17 -19.84 -32.44 35.32
C ARG A 17 -19.84 -31.12 34.54
N ARG A 18 -18.72 -30.78 33.93
CA ARG A 18 -18.68 -29.76 32.86
C ARG A 18 -19.54 -30.26 31.71
N THR A 19 -20.64 -29.59 31.42
CA THR A 19 -21.33 -29.70 30.14
C THR A 19 -20.38 -29.19 29.05
N ARG A 20 -20.12 -30.03 28.05
CA ARG A 20 -19.51 -29.58 26.80
C ARG A 20 -20.54 -28.69 26.08
N PRO A 21 -20.15 -27.57 25.47
CA PRO A 21 -21.06 -26.89 24.55
C PRO A 21 -21.33 -27.82 23.36
N GLU A 22 -22.61 -27.96 23.03
CA GLU A 22 -23.12 -28.75 21.92
C GLU A 22 -22.52 -28.26 20.59
N ALA A 23 -22.14 -29.21 19.75
CA ALA A 23 -21.48 -29.00 18.46
C ALA A 23 -22.38 -28.32 17.39
N GLU A 24 -23.61 -27.94 17.74
CA GLU A 24 -24.54 -27.24 16.85
C GLU A 24 -24.35 -25.73 16.84
N SER A 25 -23.80 -25.13 17.90
CA SER A 25 -23.61 -23.66 17.97
C SER A 25 -22.44 -23.16 17.11
N VAL A 26 -21.47 -24.01 16.80
CA VAL A 26 -20.34 -23.64 15.93
C VAL A 26 -20.73 -23.68 14.45
N ARG A 27 -21.66 -24.56 14.05
CA ARG A 27 -22.11 -24.64 12.65
C ARG A 27 -23.03 -23.48 12.25
N ALA A 28 -23.93 -23.05 13.13
CA ALA A 28 -24.77 -21.87 12.87
C ALA A 28 -23.95 -20.57 12.73
N ALA A 29 -22.86 -20.42 13.48
CA ALA A 29 -21.95 -19.27 13.34
C ALA A 29 -21.06 -19.32 12.07
N HIS A 30 -20.97 -20.48 11.41
CA HIS A 30 -20.24 -20.62 10.14
C HIS A 30 -21.14 -20.48 8.91
N GLU A 31 -22.45 -20.68 9.03
CA GLU A 31 -23.39 -20.48 7.92
C GLU A 31 -23.72 -19.00 7.68
N ASP A 32 -23.73 -18.17 8.73
CA ASP A 32 -23.98 -16.72 8.62
C ASP A 32 -22.79 -15.96 7.98
N LEU A 33 -21.55 -16.44 8.18
CA LEU A 33 -20.36 -15.91 7.49
C LEU A 33 -20.30 -16.36 6.02
N GLY A 34 -20.93 -17.49 5.69
CA GLY A 34 -20.99 -18.03 4.32
C GLY A 34 -21.91 -17.22 3.39
N GLU A 35 -22.99 -16.64 3.94
CA GLU A 35 -23.94 -15.83 3.17
C GLU A 35 -23.45 -14.38 2.97
N LEU A 36 -22.74 -13.81 3.96
CA LEU A 36 -22.08 -12.49 3.82
C LEU A 36 -20.91 -12.49 2.83
N LEU A 37 -20.26 -13.64 2.59
CA LEU A 37 -19.19 -13.77 1.61
C LEU A 37 -19.69 -13.99 0.17
N ARG A 38 -20.98 -14.27 -0.04
CA ARG A 38 -21.59 -14.43 -1.39
C ARG A 38 -22.24 -13.15 -1.92
N ALA A 39 -22.53 -12.17 -1.08
CA ALA A 39 -23.01 -10.86 -1.51
C ALA A 39 -21.83 -9.89 -1.77
N GLY A 40 -20.94 -10.27 -2.69
CA GLY A 40 -19.92 -9.35 -3.21
C GLY A 40 -20.58 -8.22 -3.98
N ARG A 41 -20.81 -7.06 -3.35
CA ARG A 41 -21.15 -5.82 -4.05
C ARG A 41 -20.06 -5.54 -5.08
N PRO A 42 -20.34 -5.55 -6.40
CA PRO A 42 -19.37 -5.18 -7.41
C PRO A 42 -19.11 -3.68 -7.29
N GLY A 43 -18.08 -3.30 -6.53
CA GLY A 43 -17.73 -1.89 -6.30
C GLY A 43 -16.77 -1.66 -5.14
N GLN A 44 -16.88 -2.41 -4.04
CA GLN A 44 -16.11 -2.12 -2.82
C GLN A 44 -14.63 -2.58 -2.85
N ARG A 45 -14.26 -3.56 -3.68
CA ARG A 45 -12.87 -4.04 -3.77
C ARG A 45 -11.93 -3.09 -4.53
N ALA A 46 -12.44 -2.35 -5.52
CA ALA A 46 -11.62 -1.45 -6.34
C ALA A 46 -11.21 -0.17 -5.59
N ASP A 47 -12.09 0.33 -4.71
CA ASP A 47 -11.87 1.56 -3.95
C ASP A 47 -10.73 1.48 -2.93
N HIS A 48 -10.36 0.27 -2.47
CA HIS A 48 -9.25 0.10 -1.52
C HIS A 48 -7.86 0.21 -2.15
N LEU A 49 -7.77 -0.04 -3.47
CA LEU A 49 -6.50 -0.11 -4.19
C LEU A 49 -5.88 1.27 -4.39
N VAL A 50 -6.74 2.29 -4.55
CA VAL A 50 -6.37 3.67 -4.85
C VAL A 50 -6.36 4.49 -3.57
N THR A 51 -5.28 5.22 -3.31
CA THR A 51 -5.22 6.21 -2.24
C THR A 51 -6.09 7.43 -2.55
N ARG A 52 -6.89 7.84 -1.57
CA ARG A 52 -7.67 9.08 -1.60
C ARG A 52 -7.04 10.08 -0.65
N GLN A 53 -7.04 11.35 -1.05
CA GLN A 53 -6.61 12.47 -0.22
C GLN A 53 -7.37 12.45 1.13
N ALA A 54 -6.64 12.66 2.23
CA ALA A 54 -7.21 12.69 3.58
C ALA A 54 -7.91 14.03 3.90
N ALA A 55 -7.54 15.10 3.19
CA ALA A 55 -8.12 16.43 3.31
C ALA A 55 -8.30 17.07 1.93
N GLU A 56 -9.16 18.10 1.83
CA GLU A 56 -9.33 18.89 0.59
C GLU A 56 -8.10 19.75 0.25
N SER A 57 -7.29 20.09 1.26
CA SER A 57 -5.97 20.73 1.12
C SER A 57 -5.16 20.54 2.42
N GLY A 58 -3.83 20.72 2.36
CA GLY A 58 -2.99 20.77 3.58
C GLY A 58 -2.77 19.42 4.24
N GLY A 59 -2.43 18.40 3.43
CA GLY A 59 -1.91 17.13 3.92
C GLY A 59 -0.58 17.30 4.66
N ARG A 60 0.00 16.20 5.14
CA ARG A 60 1.21 16.24 5.97
C ARG A 60 2.36 15.53 5.29
N LEU A 61 3.47 16.24 5.14
CA LEU A 61 4.76 15.65 4.79
C LEU A 61 5.55 15.33 6.06
N THR A 62 6.00 14.08 6.17
CA THR A 62 6.85 13.59 7.27
C THR A 62 8.00 12.76 6.72
N GLY A 63 8.88 12.26 7.60
CA GLY A 63 10.06 11.51 7.22
C GLY A 63 11.25 12.43 6.89
N ARG A 64 12.33 11.84 6.39
CA ARG A 64 13.57 12.57 6.09
C ARG A 64 13.62 12.90 4.61
N LEU A 65 13.85 14.16 4.25
CA LEU A 65 14.14 14.55 2.87
C LEU A 65 15.39 13.84 2.34
N THR A 66 15.31 13.34 1.11
CA THR A 66 16.47 12.80 0.40
C THR A 66 17.44 13.96 0.11
N ARG A 67 18.73 13.78 0.39
CA ARG A 67 19.75 14.81 0.14
C ARG A 67 20.78 14.29 -0.86
N PRO A 68 21.11 15.04 -1.91
CA PRO A 68 22.22 14.69 -2.79
C PRO A 68 23.51 14.58 -1.99
N LYS A 69 24.37 13.64 -2.39
CA LYS A 69 25.70 13.46 -1.82
C LYS A 69 26.69 14.37 -2.54
N ARG A 70 27.77 14.69 -1.83
CA ARG A 70 28.89 15.41 -2.43
C ARG A 70 29.49 14.56 -3.54
N GLY A 71 29.49 15.10 -4.76
CA GLY A 71 30.04 14.42 -5.95
C GLY A 71 28.99 13.73 -6.82
N ASP A 72 27.72 13.72 -6.43
CA ASP A 72 26.64 13.31 -7.33
C ASP A 72 26.62 14.23 -8.55
N ASP A 73 26.41 13.66 -9.74
CA ASP A 73 26.26 14.45 -10.96
C ASP A 73 24.94 15.23 -10.99
N ALA A 74 24.82 16.15 -11.95
CA ALA A 74 23.65 17.03 -12.05
C ALA A 74 22.35 16.26 -12.32
N GLU A 75 22.40 15.11 -13.00
CA GLU A 75 21.21 14.30 -13.30
C GLU A 75 20.70 13.60 -12.04
N VAL A 76 21.61 13.05 -11.22
CA VAL A 76 21.28 12.45 -9.92
C VAL A 76 20.76 13.52 -8.96
N GLN A 77 21.43 14.67 -8.87
CA GLN A 77 20.96 15.79 -8.04
C GLN A 77 19.54 16.22 -8.44
N ARG A 78 19.29 16.37 -9.75
CA ARG A 78 17.96 16.75 -10.25
C ARG A 78 16.91 15.70 -9.95
N SER A 79 17.23 14.41 -10.09
CA SER A 79 16.30 13.34 -9.76
C SER A 79 15.88 13.40 -8.28
N ILE A 80 16.82 13.67 -7.37
CA ILE A 80 16.54 13.80 -5.93
C ILE A 80 15.68 15.04 -5.65
N GLU A 81 15.94 16.17 -6.31
CA GLU A 81 15.09 17.36 -6.19
C GLU A 81 13.65 17.08 -6.64
N LEU A 82 13.48 16.39 -7.77
CA LEU A 82 12.16 16.05 -8.32
C LEU A 82 11.40 15.05 -7.43
N GLU A 83 12.09 14.09 -6.82
CA GLU A 83 11.50 13.20 -5.80
C GLU A 83 10.96 14.02 -4.62
N ASN A 84 11.79 14.85 -4.00
CA ASN A 84 11.36 15.70 -2.88
C ASN A 84 10.23 16.66 -3.27
N ALA A 85 10.28 17.27 -4.46
CA ALA A 85 9.25 18.17 -4.95
C ALA A 85 7.90 17.46 -5.14
N ALA A 86 7.92 16.21 -5.64
CA ALA A 86 6.70 15.42 -5.76
C ALA A 86 6.05 15.17 -4.39
N ALA A 87 6.86 14.85 -3.37
CA ALA A 87 6.36 14.64 -2.01
C ALA A 87 5.70 15.89 -1.41
N VAL A 88 6.27 17.07 -1.66
CA VAL A 88 5.69 18.37 -1.26
C VAL A 88 4.35 18.60 -1.96
N ILE A 89 4.29 18.45 -3.29
CA ILE A 89 3.07 18.65 -4.07
C ILE A 89 1.96 17.70 -3.62
N LEU A 90 2.28 16.42 -3.41
CA LEU A 90 1.34 15.45 -2.86
C LEU A 90 0.78 15.89 -1.50
N ALA A 91 1.62 16.36 -0.59
CA ALA A 91 1.16 16.83 0.71
C ALA A 91 0.28 18.09 0.59
N GLU A 92 0.66 19.06 -0.24
CA GLU A 92 -0.15 20.27 -0.49
C GLU A 92 -1.55 19.94 -1.01
N HIS A 93 -1.65 18.90 -1.85
CA HIS A 93 -2.89 18.32 -2.36
C HIS A 93 -3.64 17.40 -1.38
N GLY A 94 -3.33 17.47 -0.08
CA GLY A 94 -4.15 16.80 0.95
C GLY A 94 -3.75 15.36 1.26
N TYR A 95 -2.66 14.84 0.70
CA TYR A 95 -2.17 13.50 1.02
C TYR A 95 -1.28 13.48 2.28
N GLN A 96 -1.38 12.41 3.05
CA GLN A 96 -0.42 12.07 4.11
C GLN A 96 0.77 11.36 3.46
N VAL A 97 1.91 12.05 3.41
CA VAL A 97 3.14 11.57 2.76
C VAL A 97 4.23 11.39 3.81
N HIS A 98 4.85 10.21 3.83
CA HIS A 98 6.03 9.92 4.64
C HIS A 98 7.19 9.52 3.72
N GLN A 99 8.24 10.33 3.66
CA GLN A 99 9.42 10.08 2.83
C GLN A 99 10.47 9.22 3.54
N ASN A 100 11.15 8.38 2.76
CA ASN A 100 12.21 7.49 3.21
C ASN A 100 11.80 6.63 4.42
N PRO A 101 10.69 5.86 4.32
CA PRO A 101 10.24 5.01 5.41
C PRO A 101 11.29 3.97 5.81
N THR A 102 11.27 3.58 7.08
CA THR A 102 12.14 2.51 7.59
C THR A 102 11.73 1.14 7.03
N PRO A 103 12.64 0.14 7.03
CA PRO A 103 12.27 -1.23 6.66
C PRO A 103 11.08 -1.79 7.43
N GLU A 104 10.95 -1.44 8.72
CA GLU A 104 9.84 -1.86 9.58
C GLU A 104 8.53 -1.20 9.14
N GLU A 105 8.54 0.09 8.83
CA GLU A 105 7.36 0.83 8.33
C GLU A 105 6.92 0.28 6.96
N ILE A 106 7.86 -0.02 6.06
CA ILE A 106 7.58 -0.65 4.77
C ILE A 106 6.94 -2.03 4.95
N ALA A 107 7.46 -2.85 5.87
CA ALA A 107 6.93 -4.17 6.14
C ALA A 107 5.50 -4.10 6.69
N ALA A 108 5.24 -3.20 7.65
CA ALA A 108 3.92 -2.98 8.22
C ALA A 108 2.92 -2.45 7.17
N ALA A 109 3.35 -1.50 6.32
CA ALA A 109 2.52 -0.97 5.23
C ALA A 109 2.12 -2.08 4.25
N ARG A 110 3.08 -2.89 3.78
CA ARG A 110 2.83 -4.03 2.88
C ARG A 110 1.91 -5.08 3.49
N GLN A 111 2.11 -5.40 4.77
CA GLN A 111 1.23 -6.32 5.49
C GLN A 111 -0.20 -5.80 5.55
N THR A 112 -0.38 -4.50 5.83
CA THR A 112 -1.69 -3.86 5.94
C THR A 112 -2.40 -3.76 4.58
N SER A 113 -1.65 -3.47 3.51
CA SER A 113 -2.20 -3.30 2.16
C SER A 113 -2.35 -4.60 1.37
N GLY A 114 -1.80 -5.72 1.88
CA GLY A 114 -1.69 -6.97 1.12
C GLY A 114 -0.75 -6.84 -0.09
N ASP A 115 0.23 -5.93 -0.01
CA ASP A 115 1.26 -5.81 -1.04
C ASP A 115 2.42 -6.77 -0.78
N SER A 116 3.11 -7.13 -1.85
CA SER A 116 4.36 -7.88 -1.81
C SER A 116 5.49 -7.05 -2.40
N GLY A 117 6.72 -7.39 -2.04
CA GLY A 117 7.89 -6.74 -2.60
C GLY A 117 9.18 -7.28 -2.03
N ASN A 118 10.29 -6.85 -2.61
CA ASN A 118 11.61 -7.17 -2.10
C ASN A 118 11.79 -6.54 -0.70
N PRO A 119 12.10 -7.30 0.36
CA PRO A 119 12.29 -6.73 1.70
C PRO A 119 13.51 -5.81 1.81
N ARG A 120 14.43 -5.85 0.83
CA ARG A 120 15.62 -4.99 0.77
C ARG A 120 15.41 -3.71 -0.05
N SER A 121 14.26 -3.56 -0.72
CA SER A 121 13.97 -2.33 -1.46
C SER A 121 13.77 -1.16 -0.51
N LYS A 122 14.10 0.04 -0.97
CA LYS A 122 13.88 1.30 -0.26
C LYS A 122 12.94 2.17 -1.09
N PRO A 123 11.62 1.90 -1.09
CA PRO A 123 10.66 2.75 -1.76
C PRO A 123 10.67 4.16 -1.17
N ASP A 124 10.36 5.14 -1.99
CA ASP A 124 10.53 6.54 -1.62
C ASP A 124 9.49 7.01 -0.60
N TYR A 125 8.24 6.53 -0.70
CA TYR A 125 7.12 7.07 0.06
C TYR A 125 6.25 6.00 0.73
N LEU A 126 5.65 6.39 1.86
CA LEU A 126 4.32 5.93 2.23
C LEU A 126 3.32 7.05 1.95
N ILE A 127 2.35 6.81 1.07
CA ILE A 127 1.25 7.73 0.79
C ILE A 127 -0.03 7.09 1.33
N GLU A 128 -0.70 7.73 2.29
CA GLU A 128 -1.85 7.18 3.00
C GLU A 128 -1.57 5.74 3.52
N GLY A 129 -0.37 5.56 4.08
CA GLY A 129 0.11 4.29 4.63
C GLY A 129 0.44 3.21 3.59
N ARG A 130 0.47 3.51 2.29
CA ARG A 130 0.81 2.55 1.22
C ARG A 130 2.15 2.86 0.60
N VAL A 131 2.89 1.81 0.24
CA VAL A 131 4.21 1.90 -0.39
C VAL A 131 4.08 2.45 -1.81
N PHE A 132 4.82 3.53 -2.09
CA PHE A 132 5.02 4.10 -3.42
C PHE A 132 6.50 4.31 -3.70
N ASP A 133 6.83 4.27 -4.99
CA ASP A 133 8.14 4.65 -5.50
C ASP A 133 7.95 5.77 -6.53
N CYS A 134 8.88 6.71 -6.59
CA CYS A 134 8.86 7.85 -7.49
C CYS A 134 9.73 7.59 -8.72
N TYR A 135 9.21 7.98 -9.87
CA TYR A 135 10.00 8.06 -11.09
C TYR A 135 9.86 9.45 -11.71
N SER A 136 10.99 10.10 -11.94
CA SER A 136 11.04 11.45 -12.48
C SER A 136 11.93 11.46 -13.72
N PRO A 137 11.39 11.46 -14.95
CA PRO A 137 12.21 11.64 -16.15
C PRO A 137 12.90 13.02 -16.11
N THR A 138 14.23 13.01 -16.07
CA THR A 138 15.09 14.21 -16.09
C THR A 138 15.30 14.77 -17.50
N LYS A 139 15.04 13.97 -18.54
CA LYS A 139 15.13 14.37 -19.95
C LYS A 139 13.77 14.84 -20.48
N PRO A 140 13.64 16.08 -20.97
CA PRO A 140 12.36 16.61 -21.43
C PRO A 140 11.70 15.79 -22.55
N ASP A 141 12.51 15.20 -23.44
CA ASP A 141 12.11 14.46 -24.63
C ASP A 141 12.00 12.95 -24.42
N LYS A 142 12.02 12.47 -23.15
CA LYS A 142 11.88 11.05 -22.83
C LYS A 142 10.61 10.48 -23.48
N ASN A 143 10.75 9.46 -24.32
CA ASN A 143 9.58 8.86 -24.96
C ASN A 143 8.67 8.13 -23.94
N VAL A 144 7.37 8.09 -24.22
CA VAL A 144 6.34 7.51 -23.33
C VAL A 144 6.60 6.04 -23.00
N ARG A 145 7.06 5.25 -23.97
CA ARG A 145 7.45 3.84 -23.78
C ARG A 145 8.63 3.70 -22.81
N GLY A 146 9.53 4.67 -22.82
CA GLY A 146 10.67 4.74 -21.92
C GLY A 146 10.25 5.03 -20.48
N ILE A 147 9.26 5.92 -20.28
CA ILE A 147 8.66 6.18 -18.96
C ILE A 147 7.95 4.91 -18.46
N HIS A 148 7.13 4.30 -19.31
CA HIS A 148 6.45 3.03 -19.00
C HIS A 148 7.42 1.92 -18.60
N SER A 149 8.50 1.74 -19.37
CA SER A 149 9.52 0.73 -19.08
C SER A 149 10.17 0.91 -17.72
N GLN A 150 10.42 2.16 -17.30
CA GLN A 150 11.01 2.47 -16.00
C GLN A 150 10.06 2.15 -14.85
N VAL A 151 8.78 2.46 -14.99
CA VAL A 151 7.76 2.05 -14.01
C VAL A 151 7.66 0.52 -13.96
N LYS A 152 7.64 -0.15 -15.13
CA LYS A 152 7.61 -1.61 -15.22
C LYS A 152 8.82 -2.25 -14.56
N GLU A 153 10.01 -1.69 -14.73
CA GLU A 153 11.22 -2.18 -14.10
C GLU A 153 11.12 -2.15 -12.57
N LYS A 154 10.69 -1.03 -11.98
CA LYS A 154 10.49 -0.90 -10.52
C LYS A 154 9.46 -1.89 -9.97
N VAL A 155 8.36 -2.10 -10.69
CA VAL A 155 7.25 -2.97 -10.24
C VAL A 155 7.53 -4.45 -10.47
N VAL A 156 7.90 -4.83 -11.68
CA VAL A 156 7.95 -6.24 -12.10
C VAL A 156 9.34 -6.83 -11.87
N LEU A 157 10.39 -6.13 -12.30
CA LEU A 157 11.75 -6.67 -12.30
C LEU A 157 12.40 -6.52 -10.92
N LEU A 158 12.29 -5.33 -10.33
CA LEU A 158 12.91 -5.02 -9.04
C LEU A 158 11.99 -5.33 -7.86
N ARG A 159 10.68 -5.48 -8.11
CA ARG A 159 9.65 -5.72 -7.10
C ARG A 159 9.74 -4.74 -5.92
N GLN A 160 10.04 -3.48 -6.21
CA GLN A 160 10.21 -2.43 -5.21
C GLN A 160 8.86 -1.92 -4.71
N THR A 161 7.90 -1.79 -5.61
CA THR A 161 6.58 -1.23 -5.33
C THR A 161 5.51 -1.88 -6.18
N GLN A 162 4.26 -1.69 -5.79
CA GLN A 162 3.07 -1.96 -6.60
C GLN A 162 2.32 -0.68 -6.95
N ARG A 163 2.82 0.48 -6.52
CA ARG A 163 2.25 1.80 -6.80
C ARG A 163 3.35 2.79 -7.13
N ALA A 164 3.10 3.65 -8.10
CA ALA A 164 4.10 4.59 -8.58
C ALA A 164 3.56 6.02 -8.60
N VAL A 165 4.45 6.96 -8.29
CA VAL A 165 4.30 8.36 -8.63
C VAL A 165 5.21 8.64 -9.80
N VAL A 166 4.69 9.24 -10.87
CA VAL A 166 5.51 9.75 -11.98
C VAL A 166 5.50 11.27 -11.93
N ASN A 167 6.64 11.88 -11.62
CA ASN A 167 6.78 13.33 -11.61
C ASN A 167 7.27 13.83 -12.97
N LEU A 168 6.40 14.54 -13.69
CA LEU A 168 6.62 15.02 -15.05
C LEU A 168 7.07 16.49 -15.10
N ALA A 169 7.52 17.07 -13.99
CA ALA A 169 7.94 18.47 -13.93
C ALA A 169 8.94 18.88 -15.04
N ASP A 170 9.88 18.00 -15.37
CA ASP A 170 10.85 18.26 -16.45
C ASP A 170 10.44 17.71 -17.81
N TRP A 171 9.43 16.86 -17.87
CA TRP A 171 8.97 16.23 -19.10
C TRP A 171 8.04 17.14 -19.91
N SER A 172 8.15 17.08 -21.24
CA SER A 172 7.39 17.94 -22.16
C SER A 172 6.68 17.17 -23.28
N GLY A 173 6.44 15.86 -23.09
CA GLY A 173 5.72 15.05 -24.06
C GLY A 173 4.19 15.13 -23.94
N ASP A 174 3.50 14.28 -24.69
CA ASP A 174 2.03 14.25 -24.76
C ASP A 174 1.42 13.41 -23.62
N MET A 175 0.73 14.08 -22.69
CA MET A 175 0.00 13.45 -21.59
C MET A 175 -1.07 12.44 -22.04
N GLY A 176 -1.75 12.69 -23.16
CA GLY A 176 -2.72 11.76 -23.72
C GLY A 176 -2.06 10.49 -24.24
N ALA A 177 -0.89 10.63 -24.88
CA ALA A 177 -0.10 9.47 -25.30
C ALA A 177 0.46 8.69 -24.10
N LEU A 178 0.87 9.38 -23.03
CA LEU A 178 1.31 8.72 -21.80
C LEU A 178 0.19 7.91 -21.15
N ARG A 179 -1.02 8.50 -21.05
CA ARG A 179 -2.21 7.79 -20.54
C ARG A 179 -2.49 6.53 -21.37
N ARG A 180 -2.62 6.67 -22.69
CA ARG A 180 -2.84 5.54 -23.61
C ARG A 180 -1.76 4.47 -23.47
N GLN A 181 -0.50 4.86 -23.29
CA GLN A 181 0.60 3.90 -23.11
C GLN A 181 0.40 2.98 -21.88
N PHE A 182 -0.14 3.47 -20.76
CA PHE A 182 -0.42 2.65 -19.58
C PHE A 182 -1.75 1.88 -19.67
N GLU A 183 -2.71 2.40 -20.43
CA GLU A 183 -3.99 1.72 -20.72
C GLU A 183 -3.79 0.55 -21.70
N ASP A 184 -3.11 0.79 -22.82
CA ASP A 184 -2.90 -0.21 -23.89
C ASP A 184 -1.89 -1.29 -23.48
N TRP A 185 -0.97 -0.95 -22.56
CA TRP A 185 0.09 -1.85 -22.11
C TRP A 185 0.08 -1.96 -20.58
N PRO A 186 -0.85 -2.73 -19.99
CA PRO A 186 -0.91 -2.93 -18.55
C PRO A 186 0.42 -3.44 -17.99
N ILE A 187 0.81 -2.94 -16.80
CA ILE A 187 1.97 -3.45 -16.07
C ILE A 187 1.47 -4.45 -15.02
N PRO A 188 1.83 -5.74 -15.11
CA PRO A 188 1.43 -6.72 -14.11
C PRO A 188 1.86 -6.32 -12.70
N GLY A 189 0.92 -6.34 -11.75
CA GLY A 189 1.18 -6.01 -10.35
C GLY A 189 1.20 -4.52 -10.02
N LEU A 190 1.09 -3.61 -11.00
CA LEU A 190 0.89 -2.18 -10.76
C LEU A 190 -0.59 -1.94 -10.38
N LYS A 191 -0.81 -1.55 -9.13
CA LYS A 191 -2.12 -1.30 -8.51
C LYS A 191 -2.56 0.16 -8.61
N GLU A 192 -1.63 1.10 -8.65
CA GLU A 192 -1.93 2.53 -8.67
C GLU A 192 -0.83 3.34 -9.34
N LEU A 193 -1.23 4.30 -10.17
CA LEU A 193 -0.34 5.24 -10.84
C LEU A 193 -0.84 6.68 -10.67
N LYS A 194 -0.08 7.49 -9.95
CA LYS A 194 -0.30 8.94 -9.86
C LYS A 194 0.72 9.67 -10.71
N VAL A 195 0.28 10.73 -11.35
CA VAL A 195 1.15 11.62 -12.12
C VAL A 195 1.12 13.00 -11.48
N VAL A 196 2.28 13.55 -11.18
CA VAL A 196 2.45 14.99 -10.90
C VAL A 196 2.79 15.67 -12.22
N THR A 197 1.92 16.55 -12.69
CA THR A 197 2.11 17.25 -13.97
C THR A 197 3.13 18.37 -13.83
N ARG A 198 3.53 18.96 -14.96
CA ARG A 198 4.39 20.14 -14.99
C ARG A 198 3.78 21.37 -14.32
N SER A 199 2.45 21.48 -14.28
CA SER A 199 1.72 22.54 -13.57
C SER A 199 1.59 22.28 -12.06
N GLY A 200 1.99 21.10 -11.58
CA GLY A 200 1.82 20.69 -10.18
C GLY A 200 0.50 19.98 -9.90
N ASP A 201 -0.35 19.75 -10.91
CA ASP A 201 -1.59 18.99 -10.74
C ASP A 201 -1.31 17.50 -10.52
N ILE A 202 -2.21 16.83 -9.80
CA ILE A 202 -2.15 15.39 -9.57
C ILE A 202 -3.23 14.70 -10.40
N ILE A 203 -2.80 13.84 -11.32
CA ILE A 203 -3.68 13.04 -12.16
C ILE A 203 -3.56 11.57 -11.76
N GLN A 204 -4.68 10.95 -11.42
CA GLN A 204 -4.77 9.49 -11.35
C GLN A 204 -4.89 8.93 -12.77
N ILE A 205 -3.99 8.03 -13.15
CA ILE A 205 -4.17 7.22 -14.36
C ILE A 205 -4.98 5.98 -13.97
N ASP A 206 -6.10 5.78 -14.66
CA ASP A 206 -6.92 4.60 -14.50
C ASP A 206 -6.20 3.42 -15.14
N LEU A 207 -5.87 2.43 -14.32
CA LEU A 207 -5.21 1.22 -14.80
C LEU A 207 -6.28 0.19 -15.17
N PRO A 208 -6.12 -0.49 -16.32
CA PRO A 208 -7.00 -1.59 -16.67
C PRO A 208 -6.93 -2.65 -15.57
N ARG A 209 -8.09 -3.08 -15.08
CA ARG A 209 -8.18 -4.09 -14.03
C ARG A 209 -7.60 -5.39 -14.57
N GLY A 210 -6.45 -5.81 -14.05
CA GLY A 210 -5.94 -7.15 -14.29
C GLY A 210 -6.93 -8.15 -13.70
N THR A 211 -7.37 -9.12 -14.51
CA THR A 211 -7.93 -10.37 -13.99
C THR A 211 -6.80 -11.09 -13.28
N ASP A 212 -6.88 -11.15 -11.95
CA ASP A 212 -6.01 -11.97 -11.09
C ASP A 212 -5.98 -13.44 -11.56
#